data_AF-A0A2H0H4A3-F1
#
_entry.id   AF-A0A2H0H4A3-F1
#
_cell.length_a   1.000
_cell.length_b   1.000
_cell.length_c   1.000
_cell.angle_alpha   90.00
_cell.angle_beta   90.00
_cell.angle_gamma   90.00
#
_symmetry.space_group_name_H-M   'P 1'
#
loop_
_entity.id
_entity.type
_entity.pdbx_description
1 polymer ?
#
loop_
_entity_poly.entity_id
_entity_poly.type
_entity_poly.pdbx_seq_one_letter_code
_entity_poly.pdbx_strand_id
1 'polypeptide(L)'
;MDQAGDFILKNKLDRFKLYYFSPHLIGRLGVDPFDRSLSNEGLPDRQNPGHLLPDSSIVVWDAHFGPNEGGIPLEKLKQNDRLVLIKEFKPDDSFKVLGGYDYAIYIFQRIPEPGKTIND
;
A
#
# COMPACT_ATOMS: atom_id res chain seq x y z
N MET A 1 10.18 -6.40 -3.99
CA MET A 1 9.05 -5.77 -4.72
C MET A 1 8.36 -6.74 -5.67
N ASP A 2 9.09 -7.55 -6.46
CA ASP A 2 8.48 -8.42 -7.48
C ASP A 2 7.37 -9.33 -6.97
N GLN A 3 7.59 -10.02 -5.85
CA GLN A 3 6.58 -10.86 -5.21
C GLN A 3 5.30 -10.10 -4.83
N ALA A 4 5.41 -8.82 -4.45
CA ALA A 4 4.26 -7.99 -4.15
C ALA A 4 3.46 -7.66 -5.42
N GLY A 5 4.15 -7.34 -6.52
CA GLY A 5 3.51 -7.15 -7.83
C GLY A 5 2.82 -8.43 -8.32
N ASP A 6 3.47 -9.58 -8.21
CA ASP A 6 2.89 -10.87 -8.60
C ASP A 6 1.64 -11.21 -7.77
N PHE A 7 1.70 -10.93 -6.47
CA PHE A 7 0.54 -11.12 -5.60
C PHE A 7 -0.63 -10.21 -5.99
N ILE A 8 -0.38 -8.95 -6.33
CA ILE A 8 -1.42 -8.01 -6.79
C ILE A 8 -2.11 -8.54 -8.05
N LEU A 9 -1.33 -8.91 -9.07
CA LEU A 9 -1.87 -9.41 -10.33
C LEU A 9 -2.60 -10.75 -10.17
N LYS A 10 -2.01 -11.71 -9.44
CA LYS A 10 -2.60 -13.04 -9.21
C LYS A 10 -3.95 -12.96 -8.50
N ASN A 11 -4.11 -12.00 -7.59
CA ASN A 11 -5.34 -11.81 -6.82
C ASN A 11 -6.27 -10.74 -7.44
N LYS A 12 -5.95 -10.23 -8.64
CA LYS A 12 -6.72 -9.19 -9.35
C LYS A 12 -6.98 -7.95 -8.49
N LEU A 13 -5.98 -7.55 -7.71
CA LEU A 13 -6.06 -6.38 -6.81
C LEU A 13 -5.79 -5.07 -7.55
N ASP A 14 -5.16 -5.14 -8.72
CA ASP A 14 -4.93 -4.06 -9.67
C ASP A 14 -6.21 -3.46 -10.27
N ARG A 15 -7.35 -4.16 -10.12
CA ARG A 15 -8.68 -3.61 -10.46
C ARG A 15 -9.13 -2.49 -9.52
N PHE A 16 -8.52 -2.39 -8.35
CA PHE A 16 -8.80 -1.35 -7.36
C PHE A 16 -7.73 -0.27 -7.46
N LYS A 17 -8.08 0.94 -7.01
CA LYS A 17 -7.13 2.05 -6.98
C LYS A 17 -5.93 1.72 -6.09
N LEU A 18 -4.73 1.96 -6.62
CA LEU A 18 -3.46 1.65 -5.96
C LEU A 18 -2.85 2.90 -5.32
N TYR A 19 -2.41 2.78 -4.08
CA TYR A 19 -1.58 3.76 -3.40
C TYR A 19 -0.23 3.12 -3.08
N TYR A 20 0.86 3.72 -3.54
CA TYR A 20 2.18 3.09 -3.51
C TYR A 20 3.26 4.04 -3.03
N PHE A 21 4.34 3.51 -2.47
CA PHE A 21 5.49 4.30 -2.03
C PHE A 21 6.77 4.02 -2.82
N SER A 22 6.81 2.93 -3.60
CA SER A 22 7.93 2.61 -4.46
C SER A 22 7.53 2.73 -5.94
N PRO A 23 8.13 3.65 -6.71
CA PRO A 23 7.85 3.80 -8.14
C PRO A 23 8.07 2.52 -8.95
N HIS A 24 8.98 1.65 -8.49
CA HIS A 24 9.26 0.38 -9.13
C HIS A 24 8.03 -0.54 -9.19
N LEU A 25 7.12 -0.46 -8.21
CA LEU A 25 5.88 -1.25 -8.22
C LEU A 25 4.98 -0.88 -9.41
N ILE A 26 4.71 0.41 -9.60
CA ILE A 26 3.78 0.86 -10.64
C ILE A 26 4.34 0.60 -12.03
N GLY A 27 5.64 0.81 -12.23
CA GLY A 27 6.32 0.39 -13.45
C GLY A 27 6.16 -1.11 -13.73
N ARG A 28 6.29 -1.96 -12.70
CA ARG A 28 6.08 -3.41 -12.83
C ARG A 28 4.64 -3.78 -13.19
N LEU A 29 3.65 -3.09 -12.61
CA LEU A 29 2.23 -3.35 -12.86
C LEU A 29 1.75 -2.80 -14.21
N GLY A 30 2.56 -2.00 -14.91
CA GLY A 30 2.15 -1.36 -16.17
C GLY A 30 1.04 -0.32 -15.97
N VAL A 31 0.88 0.18 -14.75
CA VAL A 31 -0.12 1.21 -14.42
C VAL A 31 0.49 2.58 -14.70
N ASP A 32 -0.30 3.50 -15.26
CA ASP A 32 0.16 4.88 -15.47
C ASP A 32 0.25 5.61 -14.11
N PRO A 33 1.45 6.06 -13.68
CA PRO A 33 1.60 6.80 -12.42
C PRO A 33 0.97 8.20 -12.45
N PHE A 34 0.65 8.74 -13.63
CA PHE A 34 0.04 10.06 -13.79
C PHE A 34 -1.49 10.00 -13.85
N ASP A 35 -2.06 8.82 -14.11
CA ASP A 35 -3.52 8.61 -14.03
C ASP A 35 -3.96 8.43 -12.58
N ARG A 36 -4.41 9.54 -11.98
CA ARG A 36 -4.91 9.60 -10.60
C ARG A 36 -6.19 8.80 -10.38
N SER A 37 -6.86 8.30 -11.41
CA SER A 37 -7.98 7.38 -11.25
C SER A 37 -7.49 5.96 -10.91
N LEU A 38 -6.31 5.58 -11.41
CA LEU A 38 -5.72 4.25 -11.25
C LEU A 38 -4.77 4.18 -10.05
N SER A 39 -3.92 5.20 -9.89
CA SER A 39 -2.89 5.16 -8.84
C SER A 39 -2.53 6.51 -8.24
N ASN A 40 -1.94 6.48 -7.05
CA ASN A 40 -1.35 7.64 -6.39
C ASN A 40 -0.08 7.24 -5.65
N GLU A 41 0.97 8.04 -5.83
CA GLU A 41 2.15 7.94 -4.96
C GLU A 41 1.84 8.54 -3.58
N GLY A 42 2.16 7.79 -2.52
CA GLY A 42 1.85 8.12 -1.14
C GLY A 42 0.34 8.07 -0.82
N LEU A 43 -0.03 8.57 0.36
CA LEU A 43 -1.43 8.66 0.80
C LEU A 43 -1.89 10.12 0.88
N PRO A 44 -3.18 10.40 0.57
CA PRO A 44 -3.75 11.74 0.65
C PRO A 44 -3.84 12.30 2.07
N ASP A 45 -3.89 11.42 3.09
CA ASP A 45 -3.89 11.80 4.50
C ASP A 45 -2.82 10.97 5.27
N ARG A 46 -1.74 11.64 5.66
CA ARG A 46 -0.63 11.03 6.43
C ARG A 46 -0.93 10.91 7.92
N GLN A 47 -1.92 11.66 8.42
CA GLN A 47 -2.31 11.64 9.82
C GLN A 47 -3.31 10.51 10.08
N ASN A 48 -4.22 10.26 9.14
CA ASN A 48 -5.20 9.17 9.19
C ASN A 48 -5.15 8.29 7.91
N PRO A 49 -4.19 7.35 7.81
CA PRO A 49 -3.99 6.48 6.65
C PRO A 49 -5.18 5.57 6.38
N GLY A 50 -6.16 6.03 5.58
CA GLY A 50 -7.38 5.27 5.28
C GLY A 50 -8.61 6.16 5.11
N HIS A 51 -8.62 7.34 5.74
CA HIS A 51 -9.78 8.22 5.78
C HIS A 51 -10.28 8.67 4.40
N LEU A 52 -9.36 9.05 3.50
CA LEU A 52 -9.68 9.58 2.17
C LEU A 52 -9.47 8.56 1.04
N LEU A 53 -9.33 7.27 1.37
CA LEU A 53 -9.16 6.23 0.36
C LEU A 53 -10.54 5.70 -0.08
N PRO A 54 -10.77 5.52 -1.38
CA PRO A 54 -11.96 4.81 -1.88
C PRO A 54 -12.02 3.39 -1.29
N ASP A 55 -13.22 2.85 -1.12
CA ASP A 55 -13.42 1.50 -0.61
C ASP A 55 -12.69 0.46 -1.48
N SER A 56 -12.18 -0.59 -0.84
CA SER A 56 -11.38 -1.66 -1.46
C SER A 56 -10.03 -1.23 -2.06
N SER A 57 -9.65 0.06 -2.00
CA SER A 57 -8.34 0.52 -2.45
C SER A 57 -7.18 -0.25 -1.80
N ILE A 58 -6.08 -0.35 -2.53
CA ILE A 58 -4.91 -1.12 -2.12
C ILE A 58 -3.78 -0.17 -1.78
N VAL A 59 -3.23 -0.32 -0.58
CA VAL A 59 -2.04 0.42 -0.14
C VAL A 59 -0.85 -0.52 -0.12
N VAL A 60 0.18 -0.22 -0.91
CA VAL A 60 1.43 -0.97 -0.95
C VAL A 60 2.53 -0.12 -0.33
N TRP A 61 2.77 -0.38 0.96
CA TRP A 61 3.74 0.34 1.77
C TRP A 61 5.10 -0.35 1.71
N ASP A 62 6.14 0.44 1.44
CA ASP A 62 7.54 -0.01 1.35
C ASP A 62 8.33 0.53 2.56
N ALA A 63 9.07 -0.32 3.26
CA ALA A 63 9.81 0.07 4.47
C ALA A 63 10.91 1.12 4.23
N HIS A 64 11.45 1.20 3.01
CA HIS A 64 12.43 2.21 2.62
C HIS A 64 11.78 3.57 2.40
N PHE A 65 10.70 3.63 1.61
CA PHE A 65 10.10 4.89 1.15
C PHE A 65 8.97 5.39 2.05
N GLY A 66 8.19 4.47 2.62
CA GLY A 66 7.03 4.74 3.46
C GLY A 66 7.28 5.70 4.62
N PRO A 67 8.22 5.39 5.53
CA PRO A 67 8.52 6.27 6.66
C PRO A 67 9.38 7.46 6.27
N ASN A 68 10.33 7.29 5.34
CA ASN A 68 11.37 8.30 5.07
C ASN A 68 10.90 9.41 4.11
N GLU A 69 10.25 9.06 3.00
CA GLU A 69 9.75 10.02 2.00
C GLU A 69 8.26 10.27 2.17
N GLY A 70 7.51 9.19 2.42
CA GLY A 70 6.08 9.23 2.67
C GLY A 70 5.69 9.83 4.02
N GLY A 71 6.59 9.82 5.00
CA GLY A 71 6.33 10.30 6.37
C GLY A 71 5.28 9.49 7.12
N ILE A 72 5.04 8.23 6.72
CA ILE A 72 4.02 7.36 7.32
C ILE A 72 4.70 6.12 7.89
N PRO A 73 4.88 6.02 9.21
CA PRO A 73 5.40 4.82 9.83
C PRO A 73 4.38 3.67 9.74
N LEU A 74 4.88 2.43 9.64
CA LEU A 74 4.06 1.22 9.50
C LEU A 74 2.95 1.12 10.55
N GLU A 75 3.26 1.47 11.80
CA GLU A 75 2.32 1.36 12.91
C GLU A 75 1.06 2.22 12.72
N LYS A 76 1.16 3.35 12.00
CA LYS A 76 -0.03 4.13 11.65
C LYS A 76 -0.97 3.39 10.69
N LEU A 77 -0.46 2.53 9.80
CA LEU A 77 -1.31 1.72 8.94
C LEU A 77 -1.91 0.54 9.71
N LYS A 78 -1.12 -0.11 10.59
CA LYS A 78 -1.59 -1.25 11.41
C LYS A 78 -2.64 -0.86 12.46
N GLN A 79 -2.55 0.34 13.01
CA GLN A 79 -3.49 0.85 14.02
C GLN A 79 -4.72 1.52 13.40
N ASN A 80 -4.74 1.68 12.07
CA ASN A 80 -5.85 2.30 11.38
C ASN A 80 -7.01 1.31 11.23
N ASP A 81 -8.17 1.63 11.81
CA ASP A 81 -9.37 0.80 11.81
C ASP A 81 -10.02 0.61 10.42
N ARG A 82 -9.51 1.33 9.42
CA ARG A 82 -9.99 1.34 8.05
C ARG A 82 -9.07 0.57 7.10
N LEU A 83 -7.91 0.12 7.56
CA LEU A 83 -6.96 -0.66 6.77
C LEU A 83 -6.77 -2.06 7.37
N VAL A 84 -6.90 -3.07 6.53
CA VAL A 84 -6.61 -4.46 6.92
C VAL A 84 -5.34 -4.90 6.20
N LEU A 85 -4.36 -5.40 6.96
CA LEU A 85 -3.17 -6.02 6.38
C LEU A 85 -3.57 -7.34 5.72
N ILE A 86 -3.37 -7.45 4.40
CA ILE A 86 -3.70 -8.66 3.64
C ILE A 86 -2.47 -9.45 3.22
N LYS A 87 -1.28 -8.82 3.16
CA LYS A 87 -0.04 -9.52 2.84
C LYS A 87 1.20 -8.77 3.33
N GLU A 88 2.22 -9.52 3.71
CA GLU A 88 3.56 -9.04 4.03
C GLU A 88 4.59 -9.84 3.20
N PHE A 89 5.64 -9.17 2.73
CA PHE A 89 6.81 -9.75 2.10
C PHE A 89 8.08 -9.28 2.81
N LYS A 90 8.90 -10.24 3.25
CA LYS A 90 10.21 -10.02 3.85
C LYS A 90 11.27 -10.72 2.98
N PRO A 91 12.49 -10.18 2.87
CA PRO A 91 13.60 -10.90 2.26
C PRO A 91 13.99 -12.11 3.13
N ASP A 92 14.57 -13.14 2.50
CA ASP A 92 15.08 -14.32 3.23
C ASP A 92 16.19 -13.92 4.21
N ASP A 93 17.12 -13.07 3.76
CA ASP A 93 18.12 -12.42 4.58
C ASP A 93 17.68 -11.00 4.96
N SER A 94 17.46 -10.76 6.25
CA SER A 94 17.07 -9.43 6.73
C SER A 94 18.20 -8.43 6.55
N PHE A 95 17.85 -7.22 6.10
CA PHE A 95 18.75 -6.08 6.04
C PHE A 95 18.03 -4.81 6.47
N LYS A 96 18.81 -3.83 6.93
CA LYS A 96 18.28 -2.53 7.35
C LYS A 96 18.23 -1.54 6.19
N VAL A 97 17.17 -0.75 6.13
CA VAL A 97 17.06 0.41 5.24
C VAL A 97 17.33 1.71 6.00
N LEU A 98 17.32 2.83 5.29
CA LEU A 98 17.41 4.17 5.88
C LEU A 98 16.40 4.30 7.04
N GLY A 99 16.85 4.83 8.17
CA GLY A 99 16.06 4.91 9.40
C GLY A 99 16.15 3.67 10.31
N GLY A 100 16.90 2.62 9.93
CA GLY A 100 17.19 1.46 10.79
C GLY A 100 16.09 0.39 10.84
N TYR A 101 15.09 0.48 9.96
CA TYR A 101 14.00 -0.50 9.85
C TYR A 101 14.45 -1.75 9.07
N ASP A 102 13.91 -2.92 9.43
CA ASP A 102 14.04 -4.11 8.56
C ASP A 102 13.26 -3.89 7.27
N TYR A 103 13.86 -4.25 6.13
CA TYR A 103 13.16 -4.13 4.86
C TYR A 103 11.98 -5.11 4.78
N ALA A 104 10.82 -4.58 4.40
CA ALA A 104 9.63 -5.35 4.12
C ALA A 104 8.65 -4.53 3.26
N ILE A 105 7.78 -5.24 2.55
CA ILE A 105 6.63 -4.68 1.83
C ILE A 105 5.34 -5.15 2.50
N TYR A 106 4.43 -4.23 2.75
CA TYR A 106 3.13 -4.51 3.35
C TYR A 106 2.01 -4.07 2.41
N ILE A 107 1.04 -4.96 2.20
CA ILE A 107 -0.14 -4.68 1.38
C ILE A 107 -1.35 -4.63 2.31
N PHE A 108 -2.00 -3.46 2.35
CA PHE A 108 -3.24 -3.25 3.06
C PHE A 108 -4.39 -3.06 2.08
N GLN A 109 -5.60 -3.43 2.51
CA GLN A 109 -6.83 -3.13 1.80
C GLN A 109 -7.70 -2.20 2.64
N ARG A 110 -8.24 -1.16 2.01
CA ARG A 110 -9.25 -0.28 2.61
C ARG A 110 -10.57 -1.03 2.70
N ILE A 111 -11.07 -1.27 3.90
CA ILE A 111 -12.38 -1.89 4.12
C ILE A 111 -13.49 -0.82 4.13
N PRO A 112 -14.75 -1.09 3.80
CA PRO A 112 -15.81 -0.09 4.00
C PRO A 112 -15.99 0.30 5.46
N GLU A 113 -16.71 1.39 5.73
CA GLU A 113 -17.20 1.64 7.09
C GLU A 113 -18.14 0.50 7.53
N PRO A 114 -18.17 0.16 8.84
CA PRO A 114 -19.16 -0.78 9.37
C PRO A 114 -20.57 -0.37 8.93
N GLY A 115 -21.22 -1.20 8.12
CA GLY A 115 -22.57 -0.95 7.58
C GLY A 115 -22.63 -0.55 6.09
N LYS A 116 -21.50 -0.32 5.41
CA LYS A 116 -21.45 -0.20 3.94
C LYS A 116 -21.05 -1.53 3.32
N THR A 117 -21.93 -2.15 2.54
CA THR A 117 -21.59 -3.34 1.75
C THR A 117 -20.92 -2.97 0.44
N ILE A 118 -19.96 -3.78 0.01
CA ILE A 118 -19.25 -3.66 -1.27
C ILE A 118 -20.21 -4.16 -2.36
N ASN A 119 -21.18 -3.34 -2.78
CA ASN A 119 -21.98 -3.50 -3.99
C ASN A 119 -22.76 -2.20 -4.21
N ASP A 120 -22.13 -1.24 -4.87
CA ASP A 120 -22.77 -0.21 -5.70
C ASP A 120 -21.80 0.13 -6.85
#